data_AF-A0A8C6DHR3-F1
#
_entry.id   AF-A0A8C6DHR3-F1
#
_cell.length_a   1.000
_cell.length_b   1.000
_cell.length_c   1.000
_cell.angle_alpha   90.00
_cell.angle_beta   90.00
_cell.angle_gamma   90.00
#
_symmetry.space_group_name_H-M   'P 1'
#
loop_
_entity.id
_entity.type
_entity.pdbx_description
1 polymer ?
#
loop_
_entity_poly.entity_id
_entity_poly.type
_entity_poly.pdbx_seq_one_letter_code
_entity_poly.pdbx_strand_id
1 'polypeptide(L)'
;MEGLPLGCGPVGEEPRPSWRPGAGTAAMCRRATAAPRGRGRRRARRRARQAGTRSCCAAAGYASRLLPEIEALDASLEDLLTRVDEFVGMLDMLRSDSSHVVGEGVRLIYAKATEMRRVYSKIDRLEAFVGMVSASVARLEEQVARAEAELGAFPSTFRKLLHTINVPSFFHKAPSGRPQLTRYEPPPVVFRTEDHFPCCSERPQV
;
A
#
# COMPACT_ATOMS: atom_id res chain seq x y z
N MET A 1 8.62 -42.91 9.30
CA MET A 1 9.77 -42.18 8.73
C MET A 1 9.71 -40.78 9.30
N GLU A 2 10.13 -40.66 10.55
CA GLU A 2 11.50 -40.30 10.94
C GLU A 2 11.50 -38.80 11.26
N GLY A 3 11.27 -38.51 12.54
CA GLY A 3 11.76 -37.28 13.14
C GLY A 3 13.22 -37.46 13.54
N LEU A 4 13.89 -36.32 13.79
CA LEU A 4 15.19 -36.05 14.43
C LEU A 4 16.00 -35.02 13.58
N PRO A 5 16.97 -34.27 14.14
CA PRO A 5 16.81 -33.35 15.27
C PRO A 5 17.63 -32.03 15.14
N LEU A 6 17.35 -31.10 16.06
CA LEU A 6 18.25 -30.20 16.82
C LEU A 6 19.66 -29.85 16.27
N GLY A 7 19.95 -28.54 16.25
CA GLY A 7 21.32 -28.03 16.14
C GLY A 7 21.46 -26.51 16.25
N CYS A 8 20.86 -25.86 17.27
CA CYS A 8 21.31 -24.52 17.68
C CYS A 8 22.60 -24.69 18.48
N GLY A 9 23.75 -24.44 17.86
CA GLY A 9 25.03 -24.33 18.56
C GLY A 9 25.13 -22.97 19.26
N PRO A 10 25.70 -22.90 20.48
CA PRO A 10 26.02 -21.63 21.12
C PRO A 10 27.16 -20.94 20.35
N VAL A 11 26.94 -19.67 19.98
CA VAL A 11 28.00 -18.77 19.52
C VAL A 11 28.97 -18.58 20.68
N GLY A 12 30.22 -19.01 20.48
CA GLY A 12 31.30 -18.85 21.43
C GLY A 12 31.47 -17.38 21.80
N GLU A 13 31.28 -17.09 23.08
CA GLU A 13 31.55 -15.81 23.70
C GLU A 13 33.07 -15.66 23.79
N GLU A 14 33.65 -14.82 22.92
CA GLU A 14 35.06 -14.48 22.95
C GLU A 14 35.33 -13.57 24.17
N PRO A 15 36.28 -13.91 25.07
CA PRO A 15 36.51 -13.11 26.26
C PRO A 15 37.14 -11.77 25.88
N ARG A 16 36.40 -10.69 26.18
CA ARG A 16 36.88 -9.31 26.11
C ARG A 16 38.23 -9.17 26.82
N PRO A 17 39.27 -8.58 26.21
CA PRO A 17 40.48 -8.25 26.94
C PRO A 17 40.14 -7.18 27.98
N SER A 18 40.18 -7.58 29.26
CA SER A 18 40.09 -6.65 30.38
C SER A 18 41.28 -5.70 30.34
N TRP A 19 41.09 -4.50 29.81
CA TRP A 19 42.08 -3.44 29.92
C TRP A 19 42.22 -3.05 31.39
N ARG A 20 43.25 -3.58 32.04
CA ARG A 20 43.73 -3.09 33.34
C ARG A 20 44.62 -1.87 33.08
N PRO A 21 44.38 -0.72 33.75
CA PRO A 21 45.37 0.35 33.76
C PRO A 21 46.62 -0.15 34.49
N GLY A 22 47.65 -0.48 33.72
CA GLY A 22 48.96 -0.85 34.24
C GLY A 22 49.60 0.36 34.91
N ALA A 23 49.52 0.40 36.23
CA ALA A 23 50.34 1.26 37.06
C ALA A 23 51.83 0.92 36.86
N GLY A 24 52.62 1.96 36.58
CA GLY A 24 54.04 1.96 36.88
C GLY A 24 54.97 1.56 35.74
N THR A 25 55.58 2.55 35.10
CA THR A 25 57.05 2.66 35.08
C THR A 25 57.43 4.12 34.94
N ALA A 26 57.31 4.87 36.04
CA ALA A 26 58.15 6.04 36.24
C ALA A 26 59.60 5.53 36.35
N ALA A 27 60.28 5.45 35.20
CA ALA A 27 61.71 5.19 35.15
C ALA A 27 62.45 6.41 35.73
N MET A 28 62.46 6.48 37.06
CA MET A 28 63.31 7.36 37.83
C MET A 28 64.76 6.96 37.54
N CYS A 29 65.44 7.76 36.71
CA CYS A 29 66.89 7.67 36.54
C CYS A 29 67.57 7.98 37.88
N ARG A 30 67.73 6.95 38.73
CA ARG A 30 68.52 7.04 39.95
C ARG A 30 69.98 7.25 39.57
N ARG A 31 70.46 8.44 39.90
CA ARG A 31 71.87 8.82 39.85
C ARG A 31 72.56 8.22 41.08
N ALA A 32 73.50 7.30 40.88
CA ALA A 32 74.49 6.85 41.85
C ALA A 32 75.63 6.17 41.06
N THR A 33 76.91 6.24 41.37
CA THR A 33 77.75 6.95 42.35
C THR A 33 79.19 6.90 41.79
N ALA A 34 80.08 7.72 42.36
CA ALA A 34 81.54 7.58 42.53
C ALA A 34 82.48 7.02 41.42
N ALA A 35 83.63 7.68 41.26
CA ALA A 35 84.57 7.60 40.13
C ALA A 35 85.53 6.39 40.16
N PRO A 36 86.27 6.16 39.05
CA PRO A 36 87.70 6.44 39.12
C PRO A 36 88.12 7.51 38.11
N ARG A 37 89.00 8.40 38.57
CA ARG A 37 89.54 9.55 37.84
C ARG A 37 90.53 9.07 36.77
N GLY A 38 90.02 8.88 35.55
CA GLY A 38 90.85 8.68 34.35
C GLY A 38 90.30 9.52 33.19
N ARG A 39 91.17 10.29 32.52
CA ARG A 39 90.82 11.20 31.41
C ARG A 39 90.07 10.50 30.24
N GLY A 40 90.10 9.16 30.15
CA GLY A 40 89.37 8.34 29.16
C GLY A 40 87.87 8.10 29.43
N ARG A 41 87.42 8.03 30.69
CA ARG A 41 86.00 7.73 31.02
C ARG A 41 85.04 8.87 30.67
N ARG A 42 85.53 10.12 30.72
CA ARG A 42 84.76 11.31 30.33
C ARG A 42 84.45 11.32 28.83
N ARG A 43 85.34 10.77 27.99
CA ARG A 43 85.14 10.67 26.53
C ARG A 43 84.13 9.57 26.20
N ALA A 44 84.21 8.40 26.83
CA ALA A 44 83.25 7.30 26.64
C ALA A 44 81.82 7.68 27.06
N ARG A 45 81.64 8.31 28.23
CA ARG A 45 80.33 8.83 28.67
C ARG A 45 79.78 9.92 27.75
N ARG A 46 80.64 10.78 27.19
CA ARG A 46 80.23 11.78 26.19
C ARG A 46 79.81 11.14 24.87
N ARG A 47 80.52 10.09 24.41
CA ARG A 47 80.17 9.34 23.21
C ARG A 47 78.87 8.54 23.36
N ALA A 48 78.66 7.87 24.49
CA ALA A 48 77.40 7.17 24.78
C ALA A 48 76.22 8.15 24.90
N ARG A 49 76.42 9.31 25.53
CA ARG A 49 75.42 10.39 25.56
C ARG A 49 75.15 10.95 24.16
N GLN A 50 76.19 11.19 23.35
CA GLN A 50 76.03 11.64 21.96
C GLN A 50 75.32 10.61 21.08
N ALA A 51 75.62 9.31 21.24
CA ALA A 51 74.96 8.23 20.51
C ALA A 51 73.48 8.09 20.91
N GLY A 52 73.17 8.14 22.21
CA GLY A 52 71.80 8.16 22.71
C GLY A 52 71.04 9.41 22.24
N THR A 53 71.69 10.57 22.23
CA THR A 53 71.08 11.82 21.72
C THR A 53 70.77 11.70 20.23
N ARG A 54 71.68 11.15 19.41
CA ARG A 54 71.45 10.93 17.97
C ARG A 54 70.31 9.94 17.69
N SER A 55 70.22 8.86 18.46
CA SER A 55 69.13 7.87 18.34
C SER A 55 67.77 8.45 18.73
N CYS A 56 67.69 9.24 19.82
CA CYS A 56 66.48 9.95 20.21
C CYS A 56 66.07 11.02 19.19
N CYS A 57 67.04 11.75 18.61
CA CYS A 57 66.74 12.73 17.55
C CYS A 57 66.20 12.07 16.28
N ALA A 58 66.69 10.87 15.91
CA ALA A 58 66.15 10.12 14.78
C ALA A 58 64.71 9.65 15.05
N ALA A 59 64.45 9.07 16.22
CA ALA A 59 63.10 8.65 16.62
C ALA A 59 62.11 9.83 16.69
N ALA A 60 62.55 10.98 17.22
CA ALA A 60 61.76 12.21 17.24
C ALA A 60 61.50 12.77 15.82
N GLY A 61 62.44 12.61 14.89
CA GLY A 61 62.26 12.96 13.48
C GLY A 61 61.19 12.11 12.79
N TYR A 62 61.19 10.79 13.05
CA TYR A 62 60.14 9.89 12.55
C TYR A 62 58.77 10.19 13.18
N ALA A 63 58.72 10.40 14.50
CA ALA A 63 57.47 10.76 15.19
C ALA A 63 56.89 12.08 14.65
N SER A 64 57.72 13.10 14.46
CA SER A 64 57.29 14.40 13.92
C SER A 64 56.70 14.31 12.51
N ARG A 65 57.11 13.29 11.72
CA ARG A 65 56.61 13.10 10.35
C ARG A 65 55.37 12.23 10.28
N LEU A 66 55.26 11.22 11.15
CA LEU A 66 54.16 10.24 11.14
C LEU A 66 52.94 10.71 11.94
N LEU A 67 53.12 11.51 12.99
CA LEU A 67 51.98 11.99 13.81
C LEU A 67 50.91 12.72 12.98
N PRO A 68 51.25 13.65 12.07
CA PRO A 68 50.24 14.31 11.23
C PRO A 68 49.51 13.34 10.29
N GLU A 69 50.19 12.31 9.77
CA GLU A 69 49.58 11.29 8.91
C GLU A 69 48.59 10.42 9.70
N ILE A 70 48.94 10.07 10.94
CA ILE A 70 48.08 9.31 11.85
C ILE A 70 46.86 10.16 12.23
N GLU A 71 47.04 11.43 12.59
CA GLU A 71 45.95 12.35 12.93
C GLU A 71 45.01 12.60 11.73
N ALA A 72 45.56 12.72 10.52
CA ALA A 72 44.75 12.85 9.31
C ALA A 72 43.95 11.58 9.00
N LEU A 73 44.55 10.40 9.22
CA LEU A 73 43.86 9.13 9.06
C LEU A 73 42.72 8.98 10.09
N ASP A 74 43.01 9.31 11.35
CA ASP A 74 42.05 9.29 12.46
C ASP A 74 40.86 10.22 12.16
N ALA A 75 41.12 11.45 11.72
CA ALA A 75 40.08 12.38 11.31
C ALA A 75 39.23 11.85 10.13
N SER A 76 39.84 11.16 9.16
CA SER A 76 39.10 10.57 8.04
C SER A 76 38.27 9.35 8.44
N LEU A 77 38.75 8.58 9.44
CA LEU A 77 38.01 7.46 10.00
C LEU A 77 36.78 7.96 10.75
N GLU A 78 36.94 8.99 11.59
CA GLU A 78 35.83 9.60 12.32
C GLU A 78 34.78 10.22 11.37
N ASP A 79 35.21 10.88 10.28
CA ASP A 79 34.29 11.37 9.23
C ASP A 79 33.54 10.21 8.56
N LEU A 80 34.24 9.11 8.24
CA LEU A 80 33.61 7.93 7.63
C LEU A 80 32.63 7.24 8.58
N LEU A 81 32.97 7.10 9.86
CA LEU A 81 32.09 6.52 10.88
C LEU A 81 30.83 7.38 11.04
N THR A 82 30.99 8.70 11.09
CA THR A 82 29.86 9.64 11.13
C THR A 82 28.94 9.47 9.91
N ARG A 83 29.51 9.38 8.70
CA ARG A 83 28.72 9.14 7.48
C ARG A 83 27.99 7.80 7.52
N VAL A 84 28.61 6.74 8.05
CA VAL A 84 27.96 5.43 8.19
C VAL A 84 26.76 5.53 9.13
N ASP A 85 26.89 6.23 10.26
CA ASP A 85 25.77 6.45 11.19
C ASP A 85 24.63 7.25 10.53
N GLU A 86 24.94 8.25 9.71
CA GLU A 86 23.96 8.97 8.91
C GLU A 86 23.24 8.06 7.89
N PHE A 87 23.98 7.18 7.19
CA PHE A 87 23.39 6.20 6.28
C PHE A 87 22.49 5.20 6.99
N VAL A 88 22.88 4.75 8.18
CA VAL A 88 22.03 3.88 9.02
C VAL A 88 20.75 4.62 9.40
N GLY A 89 20.85 5.88 9.83
CA GLY A 89 19.68 6.72 10.11
C GLY A 89 18.74 6.87 8.91
N MET A 90 19.28 7.10 7.71
CA MET A 90 18.48 7.17 6.48
C MET A 90 17.83 5.84 6.13
N LEU A 91 18.54 4.72 6.30
CA LEU A 91 17.98 3.38 6.05
C LEU A 91 16.85 3.05 7.02
N ASP A 92 16.97 3.44 8.29
CA ASP A 92 15.94 3.19 9.28
C ASP A 92 14.69 4.02 9.03
N MET A 93 14.85 5.29 8.61
CA MET A 93 13.74 6.10 8.12
C MET A 93 13.06 5.44 6.91
N LEU A 94 13.83 5.01 5.91
CA LEU A 94 13.27 4.37 4.71
C LEU A 94 12.54 3.06 5.03
N ARG A 95 13.08 2.25 5.96
CA ARG A 95 12.43 1.02 6.42
C ARG A 95 11.14 1.32 7.16
N SER A 96 11.15 2.31 8.05
CA SER A 96 9.96 2.77 8.77
C SER A 96 8.88 3.23 7.81
N ASP A 97 9.22 4.08 6.84
CA ASP A 97 8.28 4.60 5.85
C ASP A 97 7.69 3.47 4.99
N SER A 98 8.55 2.55 4.53
CA SER A 98 8.10 1.38 3.76
C SER A 98 7.16 0.49 4.58
N SER A 99 7.49 0.28 5.86
CA SER A 99 6.65 -0.49 6.78
C SER A 99 5.30 0.19 7.02
N HIS A 100 5.26 1.52 7.13
CA HIS A 100 4.03 2.29 7.27
C HIS A 100 3.17 2.26 5.99
N VAL A 101 3.77 2.49 4.81
CA VAL A 101 3.05 2.44 3.53
C VAL A 101 2.43 1.07 3.28
N VAL A 102 3.18 -0.01 3.54
CA VAL A 102 2.67 -1.38 3.37
C VAL A 102 1.70 -1.75 4.50
N GLY A 103 2.02 -1.38 5.74
CA GLY A 103 1.26 -1.72 6.92
C GLY A 103 -0.11 -1.04 6.98
N GLU A 104 -0.19 0.23 6.61
CA GLU A 104 -1.42 1.02 6.69
C GLU A 104 -1.93 1.46 5.31
N GLY A 105 -1.05 1.99 4.45
CA GLY A 105 -1.43 2.53 3.15
C GLY A 105 -2.12 1.50 2.24
N VAL A 106 -1.51 0.33 2.07
CA VAL A 106 -2.09 -0.76 1.25
C VAL A 106 -3.42 -1.24 1.83
N ARG A 107 -3.54 -1.34 3.16
CA ARG A 107 -4.78 -1.76 3.83
C ARG A 107 -5.89 -0.72 3.63
N LEU A 108 -5.56 0.56 3.73
CA LEU A 108 -6.50 1.64 3.48
C LEU A 108 -6.99 1.64 2.03
N ILE A 109 -6.08 1.48 1.07
CA ILE A 109 -6.44 1.35 -0.35
C ILE A 109 -7.38 0.16 -0.55
N TYR A 110 -7.07 -0.99 0.05
CA TYR A 110 -7.95 -2.16 -0.02
C TYR A 110 -9.34 -1.88 0.57
N ALA A 111 -9.41 -1.27 1.76
CA ALA A 111 -10.67 -0.88 2.38
C ALA A 111 -11.49 0.03 1.46
N LYS A 112 -10.86 1.06 0.87
CA LYS A 112 -11.53 1.95 -0.08
C LYS A 112 -11.95 1.26 -1.36
N ALA A 113 -11.13 0.37 -1.90
CA ALA A 113 -11.51 -0.46 -3.04
C ALA A 113 -12.74 -1.33 -2.74
N THR A 114 -12.85 -1.89 -1.52
CA THR A 114 -14.04 -2.65 -1.11
C THR A 114 -15.29 -1.77 -0.94
N GLU A 115 -15.15 -0.54 -0.45
CA GLU A 115 -16.24 0.44 -0.42
C GLU A 115 -16.72 0.77 -1.85
N MET A 116 -15.79 0.99 -2.78
CA MET A 116 -16.11 1.25 -4.19
C MET A 116 -16.85 0.07 -4.82
N ARG A 117 -16.48 -1.19 -4.53
CA ARG A 117 -17.21 -2.37 -5.00
C ARG A 117 -18.67 -2.35 -4.59
N ARG A 118 -19.00 -1.89 -3.37
CA ARG A 118 -20.39 -1.75 -2.92
C ARG A 118 -21.16 -0.71 -3.72
N VAL A 119 -20.49 0.38 -4.12
CA VAL A 119 -21.10 1.40 -4.98
C VAL A 119 -21.34 0.85 -6.38
N TYR A 120 -20.36 0.18 -6.99
CA TYR A 120 -20.53 -0.46 -8.30
C TYR A 120 -21.67 -1.48 -8.29
N SER A 121 -21.80 -2.31 -7.26
CA SER A 121 -22.94 -3.24 -7.15
C SER A 121 -24.30 -2.53 -7.08
N LYS A 122 -24.38 -1.30 -6.56
CA LYS A 122 -25.61 -0.50 -6.60
C LYS A 122 -25.88 0.02 -8.01
N ILE A 123 -24.83 0.41 -8.72
CA ILE A 123 -24.91 0.86 -10.12
C ILE A 123 -25.39 -0.30 -11.01
N ASP A 124 -24.80 -1.50 -10.88
CA ASP A 124 -25.19 -2.68 -11.66
C ASP A 124 -26.67 -3.05 -11.44
N ARG A 125 -27.16 -2.96 -10.20
CA ARG A 125 -28.58 -3.19 -9.88
C ARG A 125 -29.49 -2.14 -10.52
N LEU A 126 -29.06 -0.88 -10.52
CA LEU A 126 -29.80 0.20 -11.16
C LEU A 126 -29.85 0.02 -12.68
N GLU A 127 -28.74 -0.37 -13.29
CA GLU A 127 -28.68 -0.66 -14.74
C GLU A 127 -29.61 -1.80 -15.11
N ALA A 128 -29.60 -2.90 -14.35
CA ALA A 128 -30.52 -4.01 -14.56
C ALA A 128 -32.00 -3.59 -14.42
N PHE A 129 -32.30 -2.74 -13.43
CA PHE A 129 -33.63 -2.19 -13.25
C PHE A 129 -34.07 -1.33 -14.45
N VAL A 130 -33.21 -0.42 -14.91
CA VAL A 130 -33.50 0.42 -16.09
C VAL A 130 -33.70 -0.43 -17.33
N GLY A 131 -32.89 -1.48 -17.53
CA GLY A 131 -33.05 -2.42 -18.64
C GLY A 131 -34.38 -3.19 -18.61
N MET A 132 -34.87 -3.53 -17.42
CA MET A 132 -36.17 -4.17 -17.27
C MET A 132 -37.32 -3.19 -17.54
N VAL A 133 -37.23 -1.96 -17.03
CA VAL A 133 -38.20 -0.90 -17.32
C VAL A 133 -38.29 -0.62 -18.82
N SER A 134 -37.16 -0.52 -19.51
CA SER A 134 -37.14 -0.28 -20.96
C SER A 134 -37.82 -1.41 -21.74
N ALA A 135 -37.56 -2.68 -21.36
CA ALA A 135 -38.22 -3.83 -21.98
C ALA A 135 -39.74 -3.81 -21.73
N SER A 136 -40.18 -3.44 -20.53
CA SER A 136 -41.61 -3.36 -20.22
C SER A 136 -42.31 -2.23 -20.96
N VAL A 137 -41.66 -1.07 -21.13
CA VAL A 137 -42.18 0.04 -21.94
C VAL A 137 -42.27 -0.37 -23.41
N ALA A 138 -41.23 -0.99 -23.98
CA ALA A 138 -41.25 -1.47 -25.36
C ALA A 138 -42.41 -2.46 -25.62
N ARG A 139 -42.68 -3.37 -24.67
CA ARG A 139 -43.83 -4.29 -24.75
C ARG A 139 -45.16 -3.54 -24.71
N LEU A 140 -45.27 -2.53 -23.85
CA LEU A 140 -46.48 -1.71 -23.76
C LEU A 140 -46.72 -0.91 -25.04
N GLU A 141 -45.68 -0.29 -25.59
CA GLU A 141 -45.72 0.44 -26.87
C GLU A 141 -46.19 -0.46 -28.01
N GLU A 142 -45.69 -1.70 -28.08
CA GLU A 142 -46.13 -2.68 -29.07
C GLU A 142 -47.61 -3.04 -28.91
N GLN A 143 -48.09 -3.24 -27.68
CA GLN A 143 -49.51 -3.51 -27.42
C GLN A 143 -50.40 -2.33 -27.79
N VAL A 144 -49.99 -1.11 -27.49
CA VAL A 144 -50.72 0.11 -27.87
C VAL A 144 -50.78 0.22 -29.39
N ALA A 145 -49.65 0.04 -30.08
CA ALA A 145 -49.60 0.08 -31.54
C ALA A 145 -50.53 -0.98 -32.18
N ARG A 146 -50.60 -2.19 -31.63
CA ARG A 146 -51.53 -3.24 -32.08
C ARG A 146 -52.99 -2.84 -31.84
N ALA A 147 -53.32 -2.33 -30.65
CA ALA A 147 -54.67 -1.88 -30.34
C ALA A 147 -55.12 -0.71 -31.22
N GLU A 148 -54.22 0.25 -31.49
CA GLU A 148 -54.46 1.36 -32.41
C GLU A 148 -54.65 0.88 -33.85
N ALA A 149 -53.89 -0.12 -34.30
CA ALA A 149 -54.08 -0.72 -35.61
C ALA A 149 -55.45 -1.40 -35.74
N GLU A 150 -55.91 -2.11 -34.70
CA GLU A 150 -57.23 -2.74 -34.67
C GLU A 150 -58.38 -1.72 -34.62
N LEU A 151 -58.22 -0.62 -33.88
CA LEU A 151 -59.24 0.44 -33.77
C LEU A 151 -59.25 1.39 -34.99
N GLY A 152 -58.06 1.71 -35.52
CA GLY A 152 -57.84 2.58 -36.68
C GLY A 152 -58.13 1.89 -38.01
N ALA A 153 -58.02 0.56 -38.07
CA ALA A 153 -58.67 -0.25 -39.09
C ALA A 153 -60.18 -0.31 -38.82
N PHE A 154 -60.86 0.85 -38.88
CA PHE A 154 -62.31 0.91 -38.91
C PHE A 154 -62.77 -0.09 -39.97
N PRO A 155 -63.51 -1.14 -39.60
CA PRO A 155 -63.52 -2.32 -40.44
C PRO A 155 -64.23 -1.96 -41.75
N SER A 156 -63.46 -1.84 -42.83
CA SER A 156 -64.00 -1.40 -44.13
C SER A 156 -65.06 -2.38 -44.64
N THR A 157 -65.06 -3.58 -44.08
CA THR A 157 -66.10 -4.61 -44.21
C THR A 157 -67.43 -4.19 -43.59
N PHE A 158 -67.46 -3.47 -42.45
CA PHE A 158 -68.70 -2.91 -41.89
C PHE A 158 -69.19 -1.70 -42.67
N ARG A 159 -68.30 -0.88 -43.24
CA ARG A 159 -68.72 0.13 -44.22
C ARG A 159 -69.38 -0.53 -45.43
N LYS A 160 -68.79 -1.60 -45.99
CA LYS A 160 -69.38 -2.35 -47.11
C LYS A 160 -70.71 -3.02 -46.75
N LEU A 161 -70.86 -3.59 -45.55
CA LEU A 161 -72.12 -4.15 -45.06
C LEU A 161 -73.19 -3.07 -44.82
N LEU A 162 -72.83 -1.91 -44.27
CA LEU A 162 -73.75 -0.78 -44.10
C LEU A 162 -74.13 -0.13 -45.45
N HIS A 163 -73.25 -0.16 -46.45
CA HIS A 163 -73.58 0.28 -47.81
C HIS A 163 -74.45 -0.73 -48.57
N THR A 164 -74.50 -2.00 -48.15
CA THR A 164 -75.35 -3.03 -48.78
C THR A 164 -76.72 -3.14 -48.11
N ILE A 165 -76.86 -2.66 -46.87
CA ILE A 165 -78.11 -2.67 -46.10
C ILE A 165 -78.69 -1.25 -46.09
N ASN A 166 -79.14 -0.80 -47.26
CA ASN A 166 -80.11 0.30 -47.37
C ASN A 166 -81.49 -0.28 -47.04
N VAL A 167 -82.08 0.12 -45.90
CA VAL A 167 -83.36 -0.41 -45.41
C VAL A 167 -84.46 0.64 -45.67
N PRO A 168 -85.58 0.33 -46.35
CA PRO A 168 -86.81 1.04 -46.12
C PRO A 168 -87.42 0.53 -44.79
N SER A 169 -88.01 1.48 -44.08
CA SER A 169 -88.77 1.37 -42.83
C SER A 169 -89.50 0.03 -42.55
N PHE A 170 -89.76 -0.17 -41.26
CA PHE A 170 -90.59 -1.20 -40.64
C PHE A 170 -89.88 -2.53 -40.38
N PHE A 171 -89.65 -2.87 -39.10
CA PHE A 171 -90.43 -3.87 -38.37
C PHE A 171 -89.86 -4.11 -36.97
N HIS A 172 -90.79 -4.24 -36.02
CA HIS A 172 -90.58 -4.69 -34.66
C HIS A 172 -89.78 -5.99 -34.58
N LYS A 173 -88.96 -6.10 -33.53
CA LYS A 173 -88.68 -7.28 -32.68
C LYS A 173 -87.21 -7.27 -32.28
N ALA A 174 -86.97 -7.03 -30.99
CA ALA A 174 -85.63 -7.01 -30.41
C ALA A 174 -84.91 -8.34 -30.67
N PRO A 175 -83.71 -8.34 -31.28
CA PRO A 175 -82.76 -9.42 -31.13
C PRO A 175 -81.95 -9.16 -29.86
N SER A 176 -82.10 -10.09 -28.92
CA SER A 176 -81.11 -10.42 -27.91
C SER A 176 -79.75 -10.59 -28.59
N GLY A 177 -78.84 -9.67 -28.34
CA GLY A 177 -77.47 -9.74 -28.82
C GLY A 177 -76.66 -8.70 -28.08
N ARG A 178 -76.17 -9.06 -26.89
CA ARG A 178 -75.15 -8.29 -26.16
C ARG A 178 -74.04 -7.94 -27.16
N PRO A 179 -73.73 -6.66 -27.44
CA PRO A 179 -72.44 -6.35 -28.02
C PRO A 179 -71.42 -6.89 -27.02
N GLN A 180 -70.57 -7.83 -27.44
CA GLN A 180 -69.36 -8.13 -26.68
C GLN A 180 -68.59 -6.81 -26.64
N LEU A 181 -68.78 -6.06 -25.56
CA LEU A 181 -67.82 -5.08 -25.10
C LEU A 181 -66.49 -5.81 -25.14
N THR A 182 -65.62 -5.30 -26.01
CA THR A 182 -64.20 -5.59 -26.05
C THR A 182 -63.74 -5.87 -24.63
N ARG A 183 -63.39 -7.13 -24.38
CA ARG A 183 -62.95 -7.61 -23.08
C ARG A 183 -61.81 -6.71 -22.66
N TYR A 184 -62.05 -5.81 -21.71
CA TYR A 184 -61.00 -5.00 -21.10
C TYR A 184 -60.02 -5.96 -20.46
N GLU A 185 -58.89 -6.19 -21.13
CA GLU A 185 -57.77 -6.86 -20.50
C GLU A 185 -57.11 -5.80 -19.60
N PRO A 186 -57.00 -6.06 -18.29
CA PRO A 186 -56.31 -5.14 -17.40
C PRO A 186 -54.87 -4.94 -17.93
N PRO A 187 -54.38 -3.68 -17.96
CA PRO A 187 -53.06 -3.39 -18.49
C PRO A 187 -52.02 -4.21 -17.72
N PRO A 188 -51.05 -4.82 -18.43
CA PRO A 188 -50.06 -5.63 -17.78
C PRO A 188 -49.31 -4.83 -16.73
N VAL A 189 -49.06 -5.43 -15.57
CA VAL A 189 -48.19 -4.84 -14.54
C VAL A 189 -46.82 -4.63 -15.18
N VAL A 190 -46.45 -3.36 -15.36
CA VAL A 190 -45.32 -2.96 -16.22
C VAL A 190 -44.01 -3.23 -15.49
N PHE A 191 -43.92 -2.87 -14.21
CA PHE A 191 -42.87 -3.29 -13.27
C PHE A 191 -43.21 -2.77 -11.88
N ARG A 192 -42.60 -3.37 -10.85
CA ARG A 192 -42.74 -2.96 -9.46
C ARG A 192 -41.38 -2.62 -8.89
N THR A 193 -41.20 -1.35 -8.52
CA THR A 193 -39.90 -0.84 -8.03
C THR A 193 -39.51 -1.49 -6.70
N GLU A 194 -40.51 -1.90 -5.92
CA GLU A 194 -40.36 -2.50 -4.59
C GLU A 194 -39.66 -3.88 -4.67
N ASP A 195 -39.83 -4.59 -5.78
CA ASP A 195 -39.25 -5.92 -6.01
C ASP A 195 -37.75 -5.85 -6.37
N HIS A 196 -37.25 -4.68 -6.80
CA HIS A 196 -35.88 -4.47 -7.25
C HIS A 196 -35.02 -3.65 -6.28
N PHE A 197 -35.65 -2.77 -5.51
CA PHE A 197 -35.02 -2.04 -4.42
C PHE A 197 -35.78 -2.29 -3.11
N PRO A 198 -35.63 -3.48 -2.48
CA PRO A 198 -36.19 -3.69 -1.15
C PRO A 198 -35.61 -2.59 -0.25
N CYS A 199 -36.48 -1.75 0.33
CA CYS A 199 -36.09 -0.56 1.07
C CYS A 199 -34.91 -0.88 1.98
N CYS A 200 -33.77 -0.23 1.74
CA CYS A 200 -32.60 -0.28 2.61
C CYS A 200 -33.00 0.28 3.98
N SER A 201 -33.60 -0.55 4.82
CA SER A 201 -33.93 -0.27 6.22
C SER A 201 -32.68 -0.35 7.11
N GLU A 202 -31.52 -0.03 6.55
CA GLU A 202 -30.30 0.19 7.33
C GLU A 202 -30.29 1.68 7.70
N ARG A 203 -31.01 2.00 8.79
CA ARG A 203 -30.75 3.23 9.53
C ARG A 203 -29.27 3.20 9.94
N PRO A 204 -28.48 4.25 9.69
CA PRO A 204 -27.18 4.39 10.33
C PRO A 204 -27.43 4.35 11.85
N GLN A 205 -26.92 3.32 12.52
CA GLN A 205 -26.79 3.35 13.98
C GLN A 205 -25.70 4.38 14.26
N VAL A 206 -26.15 5.55 14.75
CA VAL A 206 -25.31 6.61 15.29
C VAL A 206 -24.69 6.13 16.60
#